data_AF-A0A857LLR9-F1
#
_entry.id   AF-A0A857LLR9-F1
#
_cell.length_a   1.000
_cell.length_b   1.000
_cell.length_c   1.000
_cell.angle_alpha   90.00
_cell.angle_beta   90.00
_cell.angle_gamma   90.00
#
_symmetry.space_group_name_H-M   'P 1'
#
loop_
_entity.id
_entity.type
_entity.pdbx_description
1 polymer ?
#
loop_
_entity_poly.entity_id
_entity_poly.type
_entity_poly.pdbx_seq_one_letter_code
_entity_poly.pdbx_strand_id
1 'polypeptide(L)'
;MRWADQEVSVDGVPVDDGALPGLQRSGLVRSVRSPDFAGITFHEVLAKSALNKLPEGSQLPFRHTVNTFRGCSHACRYCFARPTHEYLDLDAGADFDSQVVVKLNVAAVLRKELRRRSWTRETVALGTNTDPYQRAEGRYRLMPGVIAALTESATPFSILTKGTLLRRDLPLLRQAAGKVPVSIGISLALIDPDLQKTLEPGTPSPKARLALIRDVADAGFAPHVMVAPVLPYLTDSASDLDGLLGALAEAGASGVTAFPLHLRGATKPWFLDWLATEHPRLIPRYRGLYGRGAYVTKEYSAWLRDRMAPLVRKHGLGDSGGLYGAASSGRVAASREVGMTIAAERALVAAPELAQALTLF
;
A
#
# COMPACT_ATOMS: atom_id res chain seq x y z
N MET A 1 -20.36 -23.18 -24.76
CA MET A 1 -20.67 -22.68 -26.12
C MET A 1 -20.20 -21.25 -26.25
N ARG A 2 -19.72 -20.92 -27.46
CA ARG A 2 -18.85 -19.81 -27.88
C ARG A 2 -19.21 -18.43 -27.31
N TRP A 3 -18.21 -17.74 -26.75
CA TRP A 3 -18.24 -16.30 -26.41
C TRP A 3 -17.39 -15.53 -27.43
N ALA A 4 -17.70 -15.71 -28.72
CA ALA A 4 -16.95 -15.10 -29.81
C ALA A 4 -17.44 -13.70 -30.19
N ASP A 5 -18.60 -13.23 -29.70
CA ASP A 5 -19.26 -12.07 -30.31
C ASP A 5 -19.61 -10.96 -29.30
N GLN A 6 -18.61 -10.41 -28.61
CA GLN A 6 -18.76 -9.11 -27.94
C GLN A 6 -17.55 -8.22 -28.21
N GLU A 7 -17.46 -7.74 -29.44
CA GLU A 7 -16.66 -6.55 -29.78
C GLU A 7 -17.41 -5.29 -29.31
N VAL A 8 -16.67 -4.36 -28.70
CA VAL A 8 -17.18 -3.02 -28.41
C VAL A 8 -17.11 -2.23 -29.71
N SER A 9 -18.27 -1.86 -30.24
CA SER A 9 -18.39 -0.98 -31.41
C SER A 9 -18.81 0.42 -30.99
N VAL A 10 -18.27 1.42 -31.68
CA VAL A 10 -18.82 2.78 -31.73
C VAL A 10 -19.40 2.94 -33.14
N ASP A 11 -20.69 3.24 -33.24
CA ASP A 11 -21.42 3.37 -34.52
C ASP A 11 -21.34 2.12 -35.43
N GLY A 12 -21.26 0.92 -34.84
CA GLY A 12 -21.25 -0.34 -35.58
C GLY A 12 -19.91 -0.69 -36.24
N VAL A 13 -18.85 0.09 -35.99
CA VAL A 13 -17.49 -0.23 -36.43
C VAL A 13 -16.72 -0.86 -35.27
N PRO A 14 -16.13 -2.05 -35.43
CA PRO A 14 -15.19 -2.62 -34.47
C PRO A 14 -14.01 -1.67 -34.30
N VAL A 15 -13.77 -1.19 -33.07
CA VAL A 15 -12.57 -0.42 -32.77
C VAL A 15 -11.50 -1.40 -32.32
N ASP A 16 -10.59 -1.77 -33.23
CA ASP A 16 -9.29 -2.28 -32.82
C ASP A 16 -8.52 -1.10 -32.23
N ASP A 17 -8.68 -0.90 -30.92
CA ASP A 17 -7.98 0.13 -30.16
C ASP A 17 -6.55 -0.30 -29.78
N GLY A 18 -6.08 -1.45 -30.29
CA GLY A 18 -4.79 -2.05 -29.96
C GLY A 18 -4.70 -2.53 -28.50
N ALA A 19 -5.82 -2.68 -27.79
CA ALA A 19 -5.80 -3.11 -26.40
C ALA A 19 -5.49 -4.60 -26.25
N LEU A 20 -4.65 -4.92 -25.26
CA LEU A 20 -4.36 -6.29 -24.88
C LEU A 20 -5.63 -7.03 -24.42
N PRO A 21 -5.75 -8.34 -24.69
CA PRO A 21 -6.93 -9.13 -24.30
C PRO A 21 -7.28 -9.03 -22.81
N GLY A 22 -6.27 -9.01 -21.93
CA GLY A 22 -6.46 -8.79 -20.49
C GLY A 22 -7.11 -7.44 -20.13
N LEU A 23 -6.79 -6.37 -20.87
CA LEU A 23 -7.38 -5.04 -20.68
C LEU A 23 -8.83 -4.98 -21.17
N GLN A 24 -9.13 -5.56 -22.33
CA GLN A 24 -10.51 -5.63 -22.84
C GLN A 24 -11.43 -6.36 -21.85
N ARG A 25 -10.98 -7.49 -21.31
CA ARG A 25 -11.70 -8.25 -20.26
C ARG A 25 -11.92 -7.44 -18.97
N SER A 26 -11.08 -6.45 -18.72
CA SER A 26 -11.13 -5.57 -17.56
C SER A 26 -12.09 -4.38 -17.74
N GLY A 27 -12.82 -4.30 -18.86
CA GLY A 27 -13.78 -3.24 -19.12
C GLY A 27 -13.14 -1.93 -19.56
N LEU A 28 -12.11 -2.02 -20.42
CA LEU A 28 -11.44 -0.88 -21.02
C LEU A 28 -12.43 0.05 -21.72
N VAL A 29 -12.33 1.33 -21.41
CA VAL A 29 -13.04 2.43 -22.08
C VAL A 29 -12.12 3.08 -23.09
N ARG A 30 -10.90 3.44 -22.66
CA ARG A 30 -9.86 4.04 -23.50
C ARG A 30 -8.50 4.03 -22.81
N SER A 31 -7.45 4.22 -23.60
CA SER A 31 -6.10 4.50 -23.11
C SER A 31 -5.73 5.96 -23.34
N VAL A 32 -5.17 6.63 -22.32
CA VAL A 32 -4.87 8.07 -22.33
C VAL A 32 -3.40 8.29 -21.99
N ARG A 33 -2.69 9.04 -22.84
CA ARG A 33 -1.38 9.60 -22.52
C ARG A 33 -1.53 11.10 -22.29
N SER A 34 -0.95 11.59 -21.20
CA SER A 34 -1.04 13.01 -20.82
C SER A 34 0.37 13.60 -20.75
N PRO A 35 0.60 14.80 -21.32
CA PRO A 35 1.90 15.47 -21.23
C PRO A 35 2.39 15.66 -19.78
N ASP A 36 1.46 15.89 -18.84
CA ASP A 36 1.77 16.07 -17.40
C ASP A 36 2.29 14.79 -16.71
N PHE A 37 2.17 13.66 -17.40
CA PHE A 37 2.54 12.32 -16.93
C PHE A 37 3.41 11.63 -17.99
N ALA A 38 4.51 12.28 -18.37
CA ALA A 38 5.47 11.75 -19.34
C ALA A 38 5.88 10.31 -18.99
N GLY A 39 5.83 9.42 -19.99
CA GLY A 39 6.15 8.00 -19.85
C GLY A 39 5.06 7.14 -19.21
N ILE A 40 3.88 7.69 -18.89
CA ILE A 40 2.77 6.93 -18.32
C ILE A 40 1.60 6.89 -19.31
N THR A 41 1.02 5.71 -19.48
CA THR A 41 -0.27 5.48 -20.15
C THR A 41 -1.30 5.10 -19.09
N PHE A 42 -2.46 5.78 -19.10
CA PHE A 42 -3.59 5.46 -18.25
C PHE A 42 -4.61 4.64 -19.01
N HIS A 43 -4.93 3.43 -18.55
CA HIS A 43 -6.01 2.61 -19.09
C HIS A 43 -7.26 2.83 -18.26
N GLU A 44 -8.17 3.65 -18.77
CA GLU A 44 -9.42 3.98 -18.08
C GLU A 44 -10.41 2.82 -18.25
N VAL A 45 -10.85 2.23 -17.14
CA VAL A 45 -11.76 1.07 -17.12
C VAL A 45 -13.00 1.33 -16.27
N LEU A 46 -14.08 0.60 -16.57
CA LEU A 46 -15.24 0.48 -15.70
C LEU A 46 -15.13 -0.80 -14.87
N ALA A 47 -14.91 -0.63 -13.57
CA ALA A 47 -14.84 -1.73 -12.63
C ALA A 47 -16.22 -2.39 -12.45
N LYS A 48 -16.22 -3.72 -12.37
CA LYS A 48 -17.40 -4.53 -12.03
C LYS A 48 -17.62 -4.65 -10.52
N SER A 49 -16.54 -4.57 -9.75
CA SER A 49 -16.52 -4.55 -8.28
C SER A 49 -15.50 -3.55 -7.76
N ALA A 50 -15.75 -3.02 -6.55
CA ALA A 50 -14.81 -2.14 -5.86
C ALA A 50 -14.22 -2.82 -4.62
N LEU A 51 -15.06 -3.53 -3.85
CA LEU A 51 -14.65 -4.33 -2.69
C LEU A 51 -13.97 -5.63 -3.11
N ASN A 52 -12.80 -5.85 -2.53
CA ASN A 52 -11.95 -7.02 -2.76
C ASN A 52 -11.84 -7.79 -1.44
N LYS A 53 -12.46 -8.98 -1.35
CA LYS A 53 -12.48 -9.82 -0.14
C LYS A 53 -11.26 -10.73 -0.08
N LEU A 54 -10.44 -10.59 0.95
CA LEU A 54 -9.26 -11.42 1.17
C LEU A 54 -9.63 -12.91 1.34
N PRO A 55 -8.76 -13.84 0.90
CA PRO A 55 -8.99 -15.28 1.04
C PRO A 55 -9.25 -15.69 2.49
N GLU A 56 -10.04 -16.74 2.66
CA GLU A 56 -10.24 -17.37 3.96
C GLU A 56 -8.91 -17.83 4.55
N GLY A 57 -8.72 -17.63 5.86
CA GLY A 57 -7.43 -17.88 6.53
C GLY A 57 -6.38 -16.77 6.42
N SER A 58 -6.64 -15.67 5.69
CA SER A 58 -5.82 -14.45 5.78
C SER A 58 -5.75 -13.94 7.22
N GLN A 59 -4.54 -13.75 7.74
CA GLN A 59 -4.26 -13.27 9.09
C GLN A 59 -4.05 -11.74 9.15
N LEU A 60 -4.39 -11.06 8.05
CA LEU A 60 -4.47 -9.61 8.04
C LEU A 60 -5.56 -9.11 9.00
N PRO A 61 -5.34 -7.95 9.64
CA PRO A 61 -6.31 -7.35 10.58
C PRO A 61 -7.54 -6.72 9.89
N PHE A 62 -7.72 -6.96 8.60
CA PHE A 62 -8.85 -6.55 7.78
C PHE A 62 -9.22 -7.67 6.82
N ARG A 63 -10.43 -7.62 6.27
CA ARG A 63 -10.97 -8.63 5.35
C ARG A 63 -11.27 -8.09 3.96
N HIS A 64 -11.39 -6.78 3.81
CA HIS A 64 -11.76 -6.13 2.54
C HIS A 64 -10.78 -5.04 2.17
N THR A 65 -10.55 -4.86 0.87
CA THR A 65 -9.72 -3.78 0.33
C THR A 65 -10.41 -3.08 -0.83
N VAL A 66 -10.00 -1.83 -1.08
CA VAL A 66 -10.38 -1.09 -2.29
C VAL A 66 -9.11 -0.58 -2.96
N ASN A 67 -8.95 -0.93 -4.23
CA ASN A 67 -7.86 -0.44 -5.07
C ASN A 67 -8.47 0.40 -6.20
N THR A 68 -8.22 1.70 -6.19
CA THR A 68 -8.66 2.66 -7.22
C THR A 68 -7.87 2.52 -8.52
N PHE A 69 -6.64 2.02 -8.42
CA PHE A 69 -5.72 1.80 -9.52
C PHE A 69 -5.20 0.35 -9.55
N ARG A 70 -4.72 -0.11 -10.70
CA ARG A 70 -3.76 -1.22 -10.82
C ARG A 70 -2.52 -0.68 -11.55
N GLY A 71 -1.33 -1.03 -11.07
CA GLY A 71 -0.08 -0.37 -11.44
C GLY A 71 0.21 0.84 -10.56
N CYS A 72 1.48 1.18 -10.43
CA CYS A 72 1.88 2.25 -9.54
C CYS A 72 3.11 3.01 -10.03
N SER A 73 2.91 4.29 -10.33
CA SER A 73 3.95 5.23 -10.77
C SER A 73 5.01 5.54 -9.71
N HIS A 74 4.89 4.98 -8.50
CA HIS A 74 5.97 5.00 -7.49
C HIS A 74 7.19 4.17 -7.90
N ALA A 75 7.00 3.16 -8.75
CA ALA A 75 8.06 2.35 -9.34
C ALA A 75 9.03 1.70 -8.33
N CYS A 76 8.53 1.30 -7.16
CA CYS A 76 9.35 0.64 -6.14
C CYS A 76 9.90 -0.70 -6.68
N ARG A 77 11.22 -0.91 -6.63
CA ARG A 77 11.87 -2.14 -7.10
C ARG A 77 11.46 -3.39 -6.32
N TYR A 78 10.99 -3.20 -5.09
CA TYR A 78 10.55 -4.26 -4.17
C TYR A 78 9.03 -4.47 -4.12
N CYS A 79 8.24 -3.81 -4.99
CA CYS A 79 6.79 -3.86 -4.89
C CYS A 79 6.24 -5.27 -5.16
N PHE A 80 5.53 -5.85 -4.19
CA PHE A 80 4.92 -7.17 -4.31
C PHE A 80 3.69 -7.21 -5.24
N ALA A 81 3.15 -6.04 -5.60
CA ALA A 81 1.98 -5.91 -6.49
C ALA A 81 2.34 -6.03 -7.98
N ARG A 82 3.63 -6.01 -8.31
CA ARG A 82 4.16 -6.15 -9.66
C ARG A 82 3.54 -7.30 -10.47
N PRO A 83 3.41 -8.53 -9.93
CA PRO A 83 2.81 -9.65 -10.66
C PRO A 83 1.34 -9.44 -11.05
N THR A 84 0.64 -8.44 -10.50
CA THR A 84 -0.77 -8.20 -10.83
C THR A 84 -0.97 -7.70 -12.27
N HIS A 85 0.09 -7.19 -12.91
CA HIS A 85 0.09 -6.80 -14.31
C HIS A 85 0.15 -7.99 -15.27
N GLU A 86 0.68 -9.13 -14.84
CA GLU A 86 0.76 -10.34 -15.68
C GLU A 86 -0.64 -10.85 -16.04
N TYR A 87 -1.66 -10.59 -15.21
CA TYR A 87 -3.07 -10.89 -15.51
C TYR A 87 -3.67 -10.03 -16.64
N LEU A 88 -3.00 -8.95 -17.02
CA LEU A 88 -3.40 -8.04 -18.09
C LEU A 88 -2.60 -8.27 -19.37
N ASP A 89 -1.80 -9.34 -19.42
CA ASP A 89 -0.82 -9.60 -20.47
C ASP A 89 0.27 -8.50 -20.55
N LEU A 90 0.54 -7.83 -19.44
CA LEU A 90 1.58 -6.80 -19.26
C LEU A 90 2.75 -7.34 -18.41
N ASP A 91 3.93 -6.74 -18.54
CA ASP A 91 5.10 -7.15 -17.75
C ASP A 91 5.05 -6.64 -16.28
N ALA A 92 5.63 -7.39 -15.35
CA ALA A 92 5.67 -7.06 -13.93
C ALA A 92 6.72 -5.98 -13.56
N GLY A 93 7.58 -5.60 -14.50
CA GLY A 93 8.64 -4.61 -14.39
C GLY A 93 8.18 -3.24 -14.90
N ALA A 94 8.53 -2.92 -16.14
CA ALA A 94 8.38 -1.58 -16.72
C ALA A 94 6.90 -1.22 -16.96
N ASP A 95 6.09 -2.17 -17.41
CA ASP A 95 4.66 -1.94 -17.61
C ASP A 95 3.93 -1.68 -16.28
N PHE A 96 4.29 -2.36 -15.18
CA PHE A 96 3.71 -2.05 -13.86
C PHE A 96 3.93 -0.58 -13.44
N ASP A 97 5.08 -0.02 -13.83
CA ASP A 97 5.50 1.33 -13.46
C ASP A 97 4.84 2.40 -14.37
N SER A 98 4.46 2.04 -15.60
CA SER A 98 4.08 2.98 -16.67
C SER A 98 2.68 2.78 -17.27
N GLN A 99 2.07 1.60 -17.14
CA GLN A 99 0.74 1.25 -17.65
C GLN A 99 -0.25 1.20 -16.47
N VAL A 100 -0.86 2.33 -16.12
CA VAL A 100 -1.71 2.44 -14.92
C VAL A 100 -3.18 2.27 -15.30
N VAL A 101 -3.81 1.22 -14.80
CA VAL A 101 -5.25 1.01 -14.95
C VAL A 101 -6.01 1.84 -13.92
N VAL A 102 -7.01 2.60 -14.39
CA VAL A 102 -7.78 3.56 -13.59
C VAL A 102 -9.25 3.16 -13.57
N LYS A 103 -9.80 2.87 -12.39
CA LYS A 103 -11.21 2.47 -12.23
C LYS A 103 -12.11 3.69 -12.07
N LEU A 104 -12.59 4.25 -13.18
CA LEU A 104 -13.32 5.52 -13.20
C LEU A 104 -14.60 5.52 -12.34
N ASN A 105 -15.31 4.41 -12.31
CA ASN A 105 -16.60 4.27 -11.62
C ASN A 105 -16.47 3.69 -10.19
N VAL A 106 -15.25 3.58 -9.64
CA VAL A 106 -14.99 2.87 -8.37
C VAL A 106 -15.86 3.35 -7.22
N ALA A 107 -16.06 4.67 -7.07
CA ALA A 107 -16.89 5.22 -6.00
C ALA A 107 -18.38 4.87 -6.16
N ALA A 108 -18.90 4.85 -7.38
CA ALA A 108 -20.29 4.50 -7.65
C ALA A 108 -20.56 3.02 -7.39
N VAL A 109 -19.64 2.15 -7.84
CA VAL A 109 -19.70 0.71 -7.58
C VAL A 109 -19.58 0.43 -6.08
N LEU A 110 -18.63 1.06 -5.40
CA LEU A 110 -18.44 0.92 -3.95
C LEU A 110 -19.70 1.29 -3.18
N ARG A 111 -20.35 2.43 -3.49
CA ARG A 111 -21.62 2.82 -2.86
C ARG A 111 -22.71 1.76 -3.07
N LYS A 112 -22.80 1.16 -4.26
CA LYS A 112 -23.78 0.10 -4.54
C LYS A 112 -23.50 -1.15 -3.70
N GLU A 113 -22.25 -1.54 -3.55
CA GLU A 113 -21.84 -2.72 -2.78
C GLU A 113 -22.07 -2.53 -1.27
N LEU A 114 -21.72 -1.35 -0.73
CA LEU A 114 -21.86 -1.02 0.70
C LEU A 114 -23.33 -0.88 1.15
N ARG A 115 -24.27 -0.64 0.22
CA ARG A 115 -25.72 -0.60 0.51
C ARG A 115 -26.39 -1.97 0.57
N ARG A 116 -25.68 -3.06 0.23
CA ARG A 116 -26.25 -4.41 0.29
C ARG A 116 -26.57 -4.75 1.74
N ARG A 117 -27.71 -5.40 1.98
CA ARG A 117 -28.13 -5.86 3.33
C ARG A 117 -27.13 -6.81 3.97
N SER A 118 -26.32 -7.51 3.18
CA SER A 118 -25.27 -8.42 3.64
C SER A 118 -23.98 -7.71 4.07
N TRP A 119 -23.85 -6.40 3.85
CA TRP A 119 -22.64 -5.67 4.24
C TRP A 119 -22.64 -5.45 5.76
N THR A 120 -21.62 -5.99 6.42
CA THR A 120 -21.47 -6.00 7.88
C THR A 120 -20.59 -4.87 8.40
N ARG A 121 -20.22 -3.90 7.55
CA ARG A 121 -19.34 -2.77 7.90
C ARG A 121 -17.99 -3.20 8.45
N GLU A 122 -17.45 -4.30 7.92
CA GLU A 122 -16.07 -4.69 8.18
C GLU A 122 -15.10 -3.59 7.72
N THR A 123 -13.96 -3.47 8.39
CA THR A 123 -12.96 -2.45 8.05
C THR A 123 -12.41 -2.68 6.63
N VAL A 124 -12.39 -1.61 5.84
CA VAL A 124 -11.84 -1.61 4.48
C VAL A 124 -10.43 -1.00 4.50
N ALA A 125 -9.44 -1.72 3.96
CA ALA A 125 -8.08 -1.19 3.81
C ALA A 125 -7.82 -0.67 2.39
N LEU A 126 -7.27 0.54 2.32
CA LEU A 126 -6.81 1.18 1.09
C LEU A 126 -5.28 1.27 1.11
N GLY A 127 -4.64 1.21 -0.06
CA GLY A 127 -3.18 1.25 -0.13
C GLY A 127 -2.48 -0.07 0.07
N THR A 128 -3.20 -1.17 -0.16
CA THR A 128 -2.65 -2.51 0.00
C THR A 128 -1.92 -2.98 -1.24
N ASN A 129 -2.55 -2.93 -2.42
CA ASN A 129 -1.92 -3.40 -3.67
C ASN A 129 -1.35 -2.24 -4.49
N THR A 130 -2.06 -1.11 -4.56
CA THR A 130 -1.61 0.10 -5.22
C THR A 130 -1.77 1.30 -4.29
N ASP A 131 -0.98 2.34 -4.54
CA ASP A 131 -1.06 3.54 -3.73
C ASP A 131 -2.26 4.42 -4.15
N PRO A 132 -3.21 4.72 -3.24
CA PRO A 132 -4.38 5.53 -3.54
C PRO A 132 -4.04 6.99 -3.84
N TYR A 133 -2.88 7.47 -3.40
CA TYR A 133 -2.40 8.85 -3.52
C TYR A 133 -1.14 8.97 -4.37
N GLN A 134 -0.89 8.00 -5.26
CA GLN A 134 0.10 8.17 -6.33
C GLN A 134 -0.26 9.36 -7.23
N ARG A 135 0.68 9.84 -8.05
CA ARG A 135 0.52 11.04 -8.89
C ARG A 135 -0.78 11.05 -9.71
N ALA A 136 -1.23 9.89 -10.19
CA ALA A 136 -2.47 9.74 -10.96
C ALA A 136 -3.71 10.29 -10.23
N GLU A 137 -3.76 10.18 -8.90
CA GLU A 137 -4.87 10.70 -8.09
C GLU A 137 -4.98 12.24 -8.14
N GLY A 138 -3.92 12.94 -8.52
CA GLY A 138 -3.95 14.39 -8.76
C GLY A 138 -4.86 14.77 -9.94
N ARG A 139 -4.90 13.90 -10.96
CA ARG A 139 -5.73 14.03 -12.16
C ARG A 139 -7.13 13.46 -11.95
N TYR A 140 -7.23 12.22 -11.47
CA TYR A 140 -8.49 11.48 -11.44
C TYR A 140 -9.37 11.78 -10.24
N ARG A 141 -8.78 12.19 -9.11
CA ARG A 141 -9.49 12.58 -7.88
C ARG A 141 -10.54 11.55 -7.44
N LEU A 142 -10.18 10.26 -7.43
CA LEU A 142 -11.09 9.17 -7.08
C LEU A 142 -11.30 9.05 -5.57
N MET A 143 -10.28 9.41 -4.78
CA MET A 143 -10.30 9.21 -3.33
C MET A 143 -11.39 9.97 -2.58
N PRO A 144 -11.72 11.24 -2.90
CA PRO A 144 -12.84 11.92 -2.26
C PRO A 144 -14.16 11.17 -2.36
N GLY A 145 -14.44 10.57 -3.53
CA GLY A 145 -15.64 9.76 -3.74
C GLY A 145 -15.63 8.44 -2.97
N VAL A 146 -14.47 7.81 -2.83
CA VAL A 146 -14.27 6.58 -2.05
C VAL A 146 -14.43 6.84 -0.54
N ILE A 147 -13.79 7.91 -0.03
CA ILE A 147 -13.91 8.33 1.38
C ILE A 147 -15.36 8.64 1.71
N ALA A 148 -16.06 9.37 0.85
CA ALA A 148 -17.48 9.69 1.03
C ALA A 148 -18.33 8.41 1.08
N ALA A 149 -18.14 7.46 0.16
CA ALA A 149 -18.88 6.20 0.14
C ALA A 149 -18.72 5.36 1.42
N LEU A 150 -17.48 5.27 1.93
CA LEU A 150 -17.18 4.55 3.17
C LEU A 150 -17.80 5.25 4.38
N THR A 151 -17.68 6.58 4.44
CA THR A 151 -18.23 7.40 5.52
C THR A 151 -19.77 7.34 5.55
N GLU A 152 -20.43 7.52 4.41
CA GLU A 152 -21.90 7.50 4.26
C GLU A 152 -22.51 6.15 4.67
N SER A 153 -21.78 5.05 4.46
CA SER A 153 -22.22 3.69 4.83
C SER A 153 -21.88 3.29 6.27
N ALA A 154 -21.27 4.20 7.04
CA ALA A 154 -20.72 3.94 8.36
C ALA A 154 -19.67 2.80 8.37
N THR A 155 -18.89 2.68 7.30
CA THR A 155 -17.85 1.65 7.14
C THR A 155 -16.50 2.19 7.62
N PRO A 156 -15.87 1.58 8.64
CA PRO A 156 -14.52 1.94 9.07
C PRO A 156 -13.50 1.68 7.96
N PHE A 157 -12.45 2.49 7.91
CA PHE A 157 -11.42 2.28 6.90
C PHE A 157 -10.03 2.73 7.34
N SER A 158 -9.01 2.21 6.64
CA SER A 158 -7.62 2.58 6.81
C SER A 158 -7.00 2.96 5.48
N ILE A 159 -6.11 3.94 5.48
CA ILE A 159 -5.36 4.36 4.30
C ILE A 159 -3.88 4.14 4.57
N LEU A 160 -3.20 3.41 3.70
CA LEU A 160 -1.74 3.31 3.67
C LEU A 160 -1.21 4.00 2.42
N THR A 161 -0.21 4.86 2.53
CA THR A 161 0.34 5.55 1.34
C THR A 161 1.80 5.97 1.49
N LYS A 162 2.49 6.12 0.36
CA LYS A 162 3.77 6.85 0.19
C LYS A 162 3.54 8.24 -0.41
N GLY A 163 2.37 8.51 -0.97
CA GLY A 163 2.03 9.73 -1.69
C GLY A 163 1.67 10.90 -0.78
N THR A 164 2.27 12.06 -1.02
CA THR A 164 2.00 13.30 -0.26
C THR A 164 0.69 13.96 -0.63
N LEU A 165 0.01 13.50 -1.68
CA LEU A 165 -1.28 14.04 -2.11
C LEU A 165 -2.40 13.80 -1.07
N LEU A 166 -2.19 12.86 -0.13
CA LEU A 166 -3.05 12.68 1.04
C LEU A 166 -3.35 14.00 1.77
N ARG A 167 -2.40 14.96 1.80
CA ARG A 167 -2.57 16.29 2.43
C ARG A 167 -3.83 17.00 1.94
N ARG A 168 -4.15 16.88 0.65
CA ARG A 168 -5.33 17.49 0.01
C ARG A 168 -6.63 17.06 0.70
N ASP A 169 -6.70 15.80 1.10
CA ASP A 169 -7.93 15.17 1.60
C ASP A 169 -7.97 15.13 3.14
N LEU A 170 -6.96 15.65 3.85
CA LEU A 170 -6.97 15.70 5.32
C LEU A 170 -8.23 16.36 5.92
N PRO A 171 -8.75 17.51 5.40
CA PRO A 171 -10.00 18.07 5.90
C PRO A 171 -11.20 17.11 5.75
N LEU A 172 -11.27 16.39 4.63
CA LEU A 172 -12.32 15.39 4.37
C LEU A 172 -12.17 14.19 5.30
N LEU A 173 -10.94 13.72 5.52
CA LEU A 173 -10.65 12.61 6.44
C LEU A 173 -11.00 12.98 7.88
N ARG A 174 -10.73 14.22 8.31
CA ARG A 174 -11.15 14.70 9.65
C ARG A 174 -12.67 14.66 9.82
N GLN A 175 -13.42 15.07 8.79
CA GLN A 175 -14.88 14.95 8.81
C GLN A 175 -15.35 13.49 8.86
N ALA A 176 -14.70 12.61 8.12
CA ALA A 176 -14.99 11.17 8.13
C ALA A 176 -14.71 10.55 9.51
N ALA A 177 -13.59 10.92 10.14
CA ALA A 177 -13.18 10.44 11.46
C ALA A 177 -14.18 10.79 12.57
N GLY A 178 -14.97 11.86 12.39
CA GLY A 178 -16.07 12.20 13.30
C GLY A 178 -17.31 11.29 13.17
N LYS A 179 -17.35 10.39 12.17
CA LYS A 179 -18.50 9.51 11.88
C LYS A 179 -18.13 8.03 11.92
N VAL A 180 -16.92 7.68 11.48
CA VAL A 180 -16.42 6.30 11.44
C VAL A 180 -14.96 6.26 11.90
N PRO A 181 -14.47 5.13 12.43
CA PRO A 181 -13.05 4.95 12.67
C PRO A 181 -12.26 5.08 11.35
N VAL A 182 -11.27 5.98 11.34
CA VAL A 182 -10.34 6.21 10.24
C VAL A 182 -8.92 6.07 10.75
N SER A 183 -8.13 5.22 10.11
CA SER A 183 -6.70 5.07 10.44
C SER A 183 -5.82 5.49 9.27
N ILE A 184 -4.72 6.19 9.55
CA ILE A 184 -3.81 6.71 8.54
C ILE A 184 -2.42 6.12 8.74
N GLY A 185 -1.93 5.49 7.68
CA GLY A 185 -0.65 4.83 7.57
C GLY A 185 0.23 5.50 6.52
N ILE A 186 1.48 5.79 6.87
CA ILE A 186 2.47 6.30 5.93
C ILE A 186 3.58 5.26 5.78
N SER A 187 3.92 4.89 4.55
CA SER A 187 5.08 4.04 4.28
C SER A 187 6.34 4.89 4.13
N LEU A 188 7.27 4.75 5.09
CA LEU A 188 8.57 5.41 5.05
C LEU A 188 9.61 4.52 5.72
N ALA A 189 10.45 3.88 4.90
CA ALA A 189 11.52 3.00 5.35
C ALA A 189 12.93 3.55 5.03
N LEU A 190 13.01 4.59 4.20
CA LEU A 190 14.26 5.16 3.70
C LEU A 190 14.31 6.64 4.06
N ILE A 191 15.36 7.05 4.78
CA ILE A 191 15.66 8.47 5.04
C ILE A 191 16.84 8.98 4.20
N ASP A 192 17.66 8.07 3.66
CA ASP A 192 18.68 8.40 2.66
C ASP A 192 18.00 8.71 1.31
N PRO A 193 18.11 9.96 0.81
CA PRO A 193 17.50 10.35 -0.46
C PRO A 193 18.14 9.66 -1.67
N ASP A 194 19.39 9.23 -1.62
CA ASP A 194 20.06 8.63 -2.77
C ASP A 194 19.66 7.17 -2.93
N LEU A 195 19.63 6.39 -1.84
CA LEU A 195 19.04 5.06 -1.85
C LEU A 195 17.54 5.09 -2.23
N GLN A 196 16.79 6.08 -1.75
CA GLN A 196 15.39 6.26 -2.11
C GLN A 196 15.18 6.49 -3.61
N LYS A 197 16.01 7.33 -4.24
CA LYS A 197 15.92 7.61 -5.69
C LYS A 197 16.17 6.37 -6.53
N THR A 198 17.10 5.50 -6.16
CA THR A 198 17.39 4.31 -6.97
C THR A 198 16.35 3.20 -6.74
N LEU A 199 15.81 3.10 -5.52
CA LEU A 199 14.92 2.00 -5.13
C LEU A 199 13.42 2.28 -5.29
N GLU A 200 12.98 3.51 -5.07
CA GLU A 200 11.59 3.94 -5.21
C GLU A 200 11.45 5.33 -5.87
N PRO A 201 11.98 5.48 -7.11
CA PRO A 201 12.20 6.78 -7.78
C PRO A 201 10.94 7.64 -7.93
N GLY A 202 9.78 7.01 -8.08
CA GLY A 202 8.52 7.72 -8.30
C GLY A 202 7.85 8.21 -7.01
N THR A 203 8.37 7.83 -5.85
CA THR A 203 7.82 8.25 -4.55
C THR A 203 8.29 9.66 -4.16
N PRO A 204 7.51 10.40 -3.36
CA PRO A 204 7.99 11.63 -2.75
C PRO A 204 9.24 11.38 -1.88
N SER A 205 10.11 12.37 -1.83
CA SER A 205 11.36 12.30 -1.06
C SER A 205 11.10 11.97 0.42
N PRO A 206 12.08 11.39 1.13
CA PRO A 206 11.94 11.12 2.55
C PRO A 206 11.52 12.34 3.37
N LYS A 207 12.13 13.50 3.09
CA LYS A 207 11.77 14.79 3.72
C LYS A 207 10.29 15.15 3.50
N ALA A 208 9.77 14.94 2.28
CA ALA A 208 8.37 15.24 1.97
C ALA A 208 7.40 14.29 2.69
N ARG A 209 7.78 13.01 2.85
CA ARG A 209 7.01 12.01 3.62
C ARG A 209 7.07 12.26 5.12
N LEU A 210 8.22 12.67 5.69
CA LEU A 210 8.31 13.12 7.08
C LEU A 210 7.39 14.33 7.33
N ALA A 211 7.39 15.30 6.41
CA ALA A 211 6.47 16.43 6.50
C ALA A 211 4.99 15.99 6.35
N LEU A 212 4.67 14.92 5.61
CA LEU A 212 3.31 14.39 5.55
C LEU A 212 2.90 13.80 6.91
N ILE A 213 3.80 13.10 7.59
CA ILE A 213 3.53 12.55 8.94
C ILE A 213 3.19 13.69 9.90
N ARG A 214 3.94 14.80 9.86
CA ARG A 214 3.64 16.01 10.65
C ARG A 214 2.26 16.58 10.33
N ASP A 215 1.96 16.82 9.05
CA ASP A 215 0.65 17.33 8.63
C ASP A 215 -0.52 16.43 9.09
N VAL A 216 -0.33 15.11 9.07
CA VAL A 216 -1.33 14.14 9.54
C VAL A 216 -1.51 14.24 11.07
N ALA A 217 -0.40 14.36 11.82
CA ALA A 217 -0.45 14.55 13.27
C ALA A 217 -1.11 15.90 13.64
N ASP A 218 -0.74 16.99 12.98
CA ASP A 218 -1.32 18.33 13.15
C ASP A 218 -2.81 18.38 12.78
N ALA A 219 -3.23 17.51 11.87
CA ALA A 219 -4.65 17.31 11.55
C ALA A 219 -5.43 16.56 12.65
N GLY A 220 -4.78 16.14 13.74
CA GLY A 220 -5.39 15.47 14.89
C GLY A 220 -5.49 13.95 14.76
N PHE A 221 -4.78 13.34 13.81
CA PHE A 221 -4.68 11.89 13.70
C PHE A 221 -3.48 11.36 14.48
N ALA A 222 -3.50 10.06 14.77
CA ALA A 222 -2.35 9.31 15.25
C ALA A 222 -1.71 8.56 14.06
N PRO A 223 -0.79 9.18 13.29
CA PRO A 223 -0.20 8.54 12.12
C PRO A 223 0.59 7.31 12.53
N HIS A 224 0.34 6.20 11.86
CA HIS A 224 1.14 4.98 11.99
C HIS A 224 2.12 4.90 10.83
N VAL A 225 3.38 4.54 11.07
CA VAL A 225 4.37 4.43 9.99
C VAL A 225 4.70 2.97 9.71
N MET A 226 4.58 2.58 8.45
CA MET A 226 5.05 1.29 7.99
C MET A 226 6.49 1.40 7.50
N VAL A 227 7.42 0.92 8.33
CA VAL A 227 8.85 0.80 8.03
C VAL A 227 9.04 -0.50 7.24
N ALA A 228 8.59 -0.45 5.99
CA ALA A 228 8.66 -1.59 5.10
C ALA A 228 9.00 -1.19 3.65
N PRO A 229 10.00 -1.85 3.05
CA PRO A 229 10.82 -2.91 3.62
C PRO A 229 11.99 -2.38 4.45
N VAL A 230 12.38 -3.09 5.52
CA VAL A 230 13.76 -3.04 6.01
C VAL A 230 14.63 -3.89 5.08
N LEU A 231 15.64 -3.27 4.46
CA LEU A 231 16.56 -3.87 3.50
C LEU A 231 17.81 -4.42 4.20
N PRO A 232 18.06 -5.74 4.13
CA PRO A 232 19.26 -6.33 4.71
C PRO A 232 20.55 -5.67 4.21
N TYR A 233 21.46 -5.36 5.12
CA TYR A 233 22.76 -4.71 4.90
C TYR A 233 22.73 -3.30 4.29
N LEU A 234 21.55 -2.71 4.11
CA LEU A 234 21.39 -1.36 3.54
C LEU A 234 20.70 -0.40 4.51
N THR A 235 19.79 -0.90 5.35
CA THR A 235 18.96 -0.06 6.24
C THR A 235 18.72 -0.71 7.61
N ASP A 236 19.44 -1.78 7.91
CA ASP A 236 19.24 -2.65 9.08
C ASP A 236 20.33 -2.47 10.15
N SER A 237 21.28 -1.55 9.96
CA SER A 237 22.26 -1.24 11.00
C SER A 237 21.58 -0.55 12.21
N ALA A 238 22.22 -0.58 13.38
CA ALA A 238 21.63 0.09 14.55
C ALA A 238 21.48 1.59 14.32
N SER A 239 22.48 2.21 13.66
CA SER A 239 22.46 3.64 13.39
C SER A 239 21.36 4.00 12.40
N ASP A 240 21.15 3.20 11.35
CA ASP A 240 20.10 3.47 10.36
C ASP A 240 18.71 3.34 10.98
N LEU A 241 18.48 2.27 11.74
CA LEU A 241 17.21 2.03 12.41
C LEU A 241 16.93 3.09 13.48
N ASP A 242 17.92 3.43 14.31
CA ASP A 242 17.77 4.46 15.35
C ASP A 242 17.52 5.84 14.76
N GLY A 243 18.28 6.21 13.71
CA GLY A 243 18.10 7.47 12.99
C GLY A 243 16.75 7.59 12.29
N LEU A 244 16.30 6.51 11.62
CA LEU A 244 14.97 6.46 11.01
C LEU A 244 13.88 6.63 12.08
N LEU A 245 13.89 5.82 13.13
CA LEU A 245 12.85 5.85 14.16
C LEU A 245 12.83 7.20 14.90
N GLY A 246 13.98 7.79 15.18
CA GLY A 246 14.07 9.14 15.73
C GLY A 246 13.41 10.18 14.82
N ALA A 247 13.73 10.17 13.53
CA ALA A 247 13.13 11.09 12.57
C ALA A 247 11.60 10.90 12.45
N LEU A 248 11.11 9.66 12.54
CA LEU A 248 9.67 9.36 12.53
C LEU A 248 8.97 9.91 13.78
N ALA A 249 9.56 9.70 14.96
CA ALA A 249 9.03 10.22 16.22
C ALA A 249 9.01 11.75 16.23
N GLU A 250 10.08 12.41 15.79
CA GLU A 250 10.15 13.86 15.62
C GLU A 250 9.13 14.40 14.60
N ALA A 251 8.70 13.57 13.64
CA ALA A 251 7.65 13.91 12.70
C ALA A 251 6.24 13.71 13.27
N GLY A 252 6.09 13.20 14.50
CA GLY A 252 4.79 12.97 15.14
C GLY A 252 4.19 11.59 14.85
N ALA A 253 4.98 10.61 14.41
CA ALA A 253 4.51 9.24 14.31
C ALA A 253 4.06 8.71 15.69
N SER A 254 2.87 8.13 15.76
CA SER A 254 2.31 7.55 16.99
C SER A 254 2.70 6.09 17.20
N GLY A 255 3.13 5.42 16.13
CA GLY A 255 3.59 4.04 16.20
C GLY A 255 4.17 3.56 14.88
N VAL A 256 4.88 2.44 14.93
CA VAL A 256 5.49 1.82 13.76
C VAL A 256 5.19 0.33 13.65
N THR A 257 5.12 -0.14 12.42
CA THR A 257 5.18 -1.57 12.07
C THR A 257 6.35 -1.73 11.12
N ALA A 258 7.27 -2.64 11.43
CA ALA A 258 8.46 -2.89 10.64
C ALA A 258 8.55 -4.35 10.24
N PHE A 259 8.90 -4.61 8.98
CA PHE A 259 9.15 -5.96 8.51
C PHE A 259 10.22 -5.99 7.42
N PRO A 260 10.94 -7.12 7.32
CA PRO A 260 12.00 -7.26 6.34
C PRO A 260 11.43 -7.28 4.92
N LEU A 261 12.30 -6.96 3.97
CA LEU A 261 12.02 -7.09 2.54
C LEU A 261 11.45 -8.47 2.19
N HIS A 262 10.38 -8.46 1.40
CA HIS A 262 9.71 -9.64 0.87
C HIS A 262 9.80 -9.66 -0.65
N LEU A 263 10.34 -10.75 -1.21
CA LEU A 263 10.67 -10.89 -2.63
C LEU A 263 9.91 -12.05 -3.26
N ARG A 264 8.63 -11.85 -3.54
CA ARG A 264 7.76 -12.89 -4.12
C ARG A 264 7.66 -12.79 -5.63
N GLY A 265 7.62 -13.95 -6.29
CA GLY A 265 7.29 -14.06 -7.72
C GLY A 265 8.21 -13.19 -8.58
N ALA A 266 7.61 -12.50 -9.56
CA ALA A 266 8.32 -11.63 -10.49
C ALA A 266 9.05 -10.44 -9.83
N THR A 267 8.70 -10.06 -8.59
CA THR A 267 9.40 -8.99 -7.86
C THR A 267 10.83 -9.37 -7.50
N LYS A 268 11.12 -10.66 -7.24
CA LYS A 268 12.45 -11.11 -6.82
C LYS A 268 13.54 -10.87 -7.86
N PRO A 269 13.41 -11.36 -9.12
CA PRO A 269 14.42 -11.09 -10.14
C PRO A 269 14.56 -9.58 -10.38
N TRP A 270 13.46 -8.83 -10.44
CA TRP A 270 13.49 -7.38 -10.63
C TRP A 270 14.29 -6.63 -9.56
N PHE A 271 14.10 -7.02 -8.29
CA PHE A 271 14.88 -6.45 -7.19
C PHE A 271 16.36 -6.88 -7.24
N LEU A 272 16.63 -8.15 -7.56
CA LEU A 272 18.00 -8.66 -7.62
C LEU A 272 18.80 -8.06 -8.77
N ASP A 273 18.16 -7.73 -9.90
CA ASP A 273 18.80 -7.03 -11.02
C ASP A 273 19.22 -5.62 -10.59
N TRP A 274 18.32 -4.88 -9.93
CA TRP A 274 18.67 -3.59 -9.32
C TRP A 274 19.82 -3.73 -8.32
N LEU A 275 19.76 -4.74 -7.43
CA LEU A 275 20.81 -4.97 -6.43
C LEU A 275 22.15 -5.33 -7.08
N ALA A 276 22.14 -6.04 -8.21
CA ALA A 276 23.36 -6.41 -8.95
C ALA A 276 24.02 -5.19 -9.60
N THR A 277 23.23 -4.23 -10.06
CA THR A 277 23.72 -2.97 -10.63
C THR A 277 24.23 -2.02 -9.55
N GLU A 278 23.43 -1.75 -8.52
CA GLU A 278 23.73 -0.70 -7.52
C GLU A 278 24.63 -1.20 -6.38
N HIS A 279 24.48 -2.47 -5.98
CA HIS A 279 25.16 -3.06 -4.82
C HIS A 279 25.66 -4.48 -5.08
N PRO A 280 26.50 -4.71 -6.11
CA PRO A 280 26.89 -6.06 -6.57
C PRO A 280 27.47 -6.95 -5.46
N ARG A 281 28.17 -6.36 -4.49
CA ARG A 281 28.78 -7.08 -3.36
C ARG A 281 27.75 -7.74 -2.43
N LEU A 282 26.49 -7.30 -2.44
CA LEU A 282 25.43 -7.82 -1.58
C LEU A 282 24.71 -9.04 -2.17
N ILE A 283 24.89 -9.33 -3.47
CA ILE A 283 24.20 -10.42 -4.16
C ILE A 283 24.39 -11.79 -3.46
N PRO A 284 25.62 -12.20 -3.07
CA PRO A 284 25.80 -13.47 -2.36
C PRO A 284 25.03 -13.52 -1.03
N ARG A 285 24.98 -12.40 -0.30
CA ARG A 285 24.27 -12.32 1.00
C ARG A 285 22.76 -12.42 0.82
N TYR A 286 22.20 -11.73 -0.16
CA TYR A 286 20.77 -11.81 -0.48
C TYR A 286 20.39 -13.20 -0.99
N ARG A 287 21.22 -13.85 -1.81
CA ARG A 287 21.00 -15.25 -2.20
C ARG A 287 20.97 -16.18 -0.99
N GLY A 288 21.84 -15.97 0.00
CA GLY A 288 21.81 -16.71 1.26
C GLY A 288 20.54 -16.45 2.08
N LEU A 289 20.12 -15.20 2.23
CA LEU A 289 18.96 -14.82 3.04
C LEU A 289 17.62 -15.31 2.49
N TYR A 290 17.46 -15.31 1.16
CA TYR A 290 16.19 -15.63 0.51
C TYR A 290 16.17 -17.03 -0.11
N GLY A 291 17.32 -17.62 -0.44
CA GLY A 291 17.41 -18.89 -1.16
C GLY A 291 16.47 -18.92 -2.37
N ARG A 292 15.57 -19.92 -2.41
CA ARG A 292 14.46 -20.00 -3.39
C ARG A 292 13.15 -19.35 -2.91
N GLY A 293 13.06 -18.99 -1.64
CA GLY A 293 11.86 -18.42 -1.02
C GLY A 293 11.68 -16.92 -1.26
N ALA A 294 10.54 -16.42 -0.81
CA ALA A 294 10.18 -15.01 -0.85
C ALA A 294 10.48 -14.26 0.46
N TYR A 295 10.64 -15.01 1.55
CA TYR A 295 10.93 -14.47 2.87
C TYR A 295 12.42 -14.60 3.17
N VAL A 296 12.93 -13.64 3.93
CA VAL A 296 14.21 -13.80 4.65
C VAL A 296 14.15 -15.01 5.57
N THR A 297 15.32 -15.48 6.00
CA THR A 297 15.38 -16.57 6.99
C THR A 297 14.70 -16.19 8.32
N LYS A 298 14.29 -17.20 9.08
CA LYS A 298 13.64 -17.00 10.39
C LYS A 298 14.60 -16.33 11.36
N GLU A 299 15.89 -16.65 11.27
CA GLU A 299 16.95 -16.09 12.10
C GLU A 299 17.10 -14.60 11.84
N TYR A 300 17.14 -14.17 10.57
CA TYR A 300 17.18 -12.73 10.25
C TYR A 300 15.92 -12.01 10.71
N SER A 301 14.74 -12.63 10.52
CA SER A 301 13.47 -12.05 10.99
C SER A 301 13.44 -11.86 12.51
N ALA A 302 13.94 -12.85 13.26
CA ALA A 302 14.04 -12.77 14.71
C ALA A 302 15.06 -11.71 15.14
N TRP A 303 16.24 -11.72 14.55
CA TRP A 303 17.28 -10.73 14.80
C TRP A 303 16.80 -9.29 14.56
N LEU A 304 16.12 -9.03 13.45
CA LEU A 304 15.59 -7.70 13.14
C LEU A 304 14.56 -7.29 14.18
N ARG A 305 13.71 -8.23 14.62
CA ARG A 305 12.71 -7.95 15.65
C ARG A 305 13.34 -7.55 16.97
N ASP A 306 14.32 -8.32 17.42
CA ASP A 306 15.03 -8.09 18.68
C ASP A 306 15.82 -6.78 18.64
N ARG A 307 16.33 -6.40 17.46
CA ARG A 307 17.02 -5.12 17.26
C ARG A 307 16.08 -3.91 17.24
N MET A 308 14.89 -4.06 16.65
CA MET A 308 13.90 -2.98 16.54
C MET A 308 13.20 -2.68 17.86
N ALA A 309 12.84 -3.72 18.63
CA ALA A 309 12.05 -3.58 19.85
C ALA A 309 12.57 -2.54 20.86
N PRO A 310 13.87 -2.50 21.24
CA PRO A 310 14.38 -1.47 22.14
C PRO A 310 14.37 -0.07 21.52
N LEU A 311 14.58 0.07 20.21
CA LEU A 311 14.57 1.37 19.53
C LEU A 311 13.15 1.94 19.42
N VAL A 312 12.17 1.10 19.14
CA VAL A 312 10.75 1.49 19.15
C VAL A 312 10.34 2.01 20.52
N ARG A 313 10.77 1.34 21.61
CA ARG A 313 10.54 1.82 22.98
C ARG A 313 11.28 3.12 23.27
N LYS A 314 12.55 3.23 22.87
CA LYS A 314 13.39 4.43 23.05
C LYS A 314 12.71 5.68 22.47
N HIS A 315 12.07 5.55 21.30
CA HIS A 315 11.44 6.67 20.58
C HIS A 315 9.94 6.82 20.85
N GLY A 316 9.35 6.02 21.77
CA GLY A 316 7.93 6.14 22.12
C GLY A 316 6.96 5.68 21.03
N LEU A 317 7.39 4.83 20.09
CA LEU A 317 6.61 4.44 18.89
C LEU A 317 5.75 3.18 19.11
N GLY A 318 5.29 2.93 20.34
CA GLY A 318 4.56 1.72 20.72
C GLY A 318 3.04 1.89 20.96
N ASP A 319 2.54 3.12 21.02
CA ASP A 319 1.26 3.42 21.69
C ASP A 319 0.01 3.35 20.79
N SER A 320 0.14 3.18 19.47
CA SER A 320 -0.99 3.40 18.54
C SER A 320 -1.94 2.21 18.32
N GLY A 321 -1.71 1.04 18.94
CA GLY A 321 -2.48 -0.18 18.64
C GLY A 321 -2.33 -0.71 17.20
N GLY A 322 -1.33 -0.19 16.46
CA GLY A 322 -1.10 -0.48 15.04
C GLY A 322 -2.00 0.32 14.08
N LEU A 323 -1.74 0.24 12.76
CA LEU A 323 -2.54 0.91 11.72
C LEU A 323 -4.03 0.52 11.74
N TYR A 324 -4.40 -0.57 12.40
CA TYR A 324 -5.76 -1.09 12.44
C TYR A 324 -6.38 -1.06 13.84
N GLY A 325 -5.69 -0.45 14.82
CA GLY A 325 -6.10 -0.41 16.22
C GLY A 325 -7.37 0.42 16.49
N ALA A 326 -7.68 1.41 15.66
CA ALA A 326 -8.92 2.18 15.84
C ALA A 326 -10.18 1.31 15.60
N ALA A 327 -10.10 0.28 14.75
CA ALA A 327 -11.20 -0.64 14.51
C ALA A 327 -11.47 -1.60 15.70
N SER A 328 -10.47 -1.87 16.54
CA SER A 328 -10.62 -2.70 17.74
C SER A 328 -11.07 -1.93 18.99
N SER A 329 -11.01 -0.60 18.97
CA SER A 329 -11.38 0.29 20.08
C SER A 329 -12.89 0.56 20.25
N GLY A 330 -13.74 -0.11 19.45
CA GLY A 330 -15.21 -0.01 19.54
C GLY A 330 -15.84 -0.57 20.83
N ARG A 331 -15.04 -1.01 21.80
CA ARG A 331 -15.44 -1.23 23.20
C ARG A 331 -14.31 -0.72 24.09
N VAL A 332 -14.67 -0.23 25.27
CA VAL A 332 -13.81 0.38 26.30
C VAL A 332 -13.67 1.91 26.17
N ALA A 333 -14.79 2.60 26.34
CA ALA A 333 -14.82 3.62 27.37
C ALA A 333 -14.85 2.91 28.73
N ALA A 334 -14.08 3.44 29.69
CA ALA A 334 -13.87 2.95 31.06
C ALA A 334 -12.89 1.77 31.24
N SER A 335 -11.60 2.08 31.30
CA SER A 335 -10.74 1.82 32.47
C SER A 335 -9.28 2.09 32.10
N ARG A 336 -8.75 3.19 32.65
CA ARG A 336 -7.30 3.38 32.81
C ARG A 336 -6.80 2.30 33.77
N GLU A 337 -5.59 1.84 33.49
CA GLU A 337 -4.69 0.98 34.29
C GLU A 337 -4.55 -0.50 33.87
N VAL A 338 -3.26 -0.86 33.77
CA VAL A 338 -2.63 -2.18 33.68
C VAL A 338 -2.77 -2.92 32.35
N GLY A 339 -1.67 -2.95 31.59
CA GLY A 339 -1.52 -3.82 30.41
C GLY A 339 -0.30 -3.58 29.51
N MET A 340 0.75 -2.94 30.02
CA MET A 340 2.05 -2.86 29.36
C MET A 340 2.61 -4.29 29.32
N THR A 341 2.70 -4.95 28.16
CA THR A 341 3.70 -6.00 27.76
C THR A 341 3.32 -6.74 26.46
N ILE A 342 2.05 -6.80 26.00
CA ILE A 342 1.67 -7.71 24.88
C ILE A 342 1.56 -7.04 23.49
N ALA A 343 1.42 -5.72 23.40
CA ALA A 343 1.19 -5.03 22.12
C ALA A 343 2.43 -4.92 21.20
N ALA A 344 3.64 -4.87 21.79
CA ALA A 344 4.89 -4.72 21.04
C ALA A 344 5.28 -5.99 20.25
N GLU A 345 4.91 -7.18 20.72
CA GLU A 345 5.21 -8.45 20.03
C GLU A 345 4.37 -8.66 18.76
N ARG A 346 3.10 -8.21 18.76
CA ARG A 346 2.22 -8.37 17.59
C ARG A 346 2.58 -7.44 16.43
N ALA A 347 3.18 -6.28 16.70
CA ALA A 347 3.62 -5.32 15.67
C ALA A 347 4.84 -5.80 14.86
N LEU A 348 5.55 -6.83 15.31
CA LEU A 348 6.75 -7.37 14.65
C LEU A 348 6.60 -8.80 14.09
N VAL A 349 5.43 -9.44 14.23
CA VAL A 349 5.27 -10.88 13.98
C VAL A 349 4.28 -11.26 12.87
N ALA A 350 3.55 -10.33 12.24
CA ALA A 350 2.62 -10.69 11.15
C ALA A 350 3.25 -10.75 9.73
N ALA A 351 4.59 -10.65 9.61
CA ALA A 351 5.30 -10.46 8.34
C ALA A 351 5.09 -11.55 7.25
N PRO A 352 4.89 -12.85 7.57
CA PRO A 352 4.64 -13.84 6.52
C PRO A 352 3.25 -13.75 5.90
N GLU A 353 2.24 -13.49 6.72
CA GLU A 353 0.83 -13.63 6.34
C GLU A 353 0.29 -12.33 5.72
N LEU A 354 0.89 -11.17 6.09
CA LEU A 354 0.61 -9.85 5.50
C LEU A 354 0.80 -9.84 3.97
N ALA A 355 1.81 -10.58 3.47
CA ALA A 355 2.14 -10.63 2.06
C ALA A 355 1.46 -11.76 1.27
N GLN A 356 0.92 -12.78 1.95
CA GLN A 356 0.16 -13.88 1.32
C GLN A 356 -1.27 -13.46 0.94
N ALA A 357 -1.91 -12.62 1.77
CA ALA A 357 -3.30 -12.28 1.59
C ALA A 357 -3.54 -11.17 0.54
N LEU A 358 -2.56 -10.30 0.27
CA LEU A 358 -2.70 -9.18 -0.67
C LEU A 358 -2.52 -9.55 -2.15
N THR A 359 -2.22 -10.81 -2.46
CA THR A 359 -1.87 -11.29 -3.82
C THR A 359 -3.01 -11.95 -4.60
N LEU A 360 -4.26 -11.93 -4.12
CA LEU A 360 -5.41 -12.46 -4.88
C LEU A 360 -6.20 -11.39 -5.66
N PHE A 361 -5.59 -10.25 -5.99
CA PHE A 361 -6.26 -9.17 -6.73
C PHE A 361 -5.53 -8.67 -7.95
#